data_AF-A0A969JSK9-F1
#
_entry.id   AF-A0A969JSK9-F1
#
_cell.length_a   1.000
_cell.length_b   1.000
_cell.length_c   1.000
_cell.angle_alpha   90.00
_cell.angle_beta   90.00
_cell.angle_gamma   90.00
#
_symmetry.space_group_name_H-M   'P 1'
#
loop_
_entity.id
_entity.type
_entity.pdbx_description
1 polymer ?
#
loop_
_entity_poly.entity_id
_entity_poly.type
_entity_poly.pdbx_seq_one_letter_code
_entity_poly.pdbx_strand_id
1 'polypeptide(L)'
;MRWQYVFYKKQGSPIRLNTLKDARRVGSIATYRDDAREQFLLERGFDNLDSSPKLVSCARKLMEGRVDLWLDSNLTARQVMRQIGLSGDEIEPALAFKSNYLYIAFSHSTSASIVERWQTALDDMNRDQSFADIFGRWWPDETPPASDGLRATARDIRLAVYTEDLPPYNFLRDGELTGFSVDLVREIMQRVGSVTPIQVVPWSRGYQKALEGPNVALFSTVRSAQRERLFKWVGPLATNENALYARAGSGITLTALDEAKLIDSIGTYQDDVNEQFLRENGFTNLYSHSTPLAILRNLLAGRIQLAIMNKLSASRLLHQAGLQTDSIEPVLTTRNTPLYVAFSLNTPNALTQLWQDALDGLHEDGTFARVYQSWLQGMPALGAHTVIGVDR
;
A
#
# COMPACT_ATOMS: atom_id res chain seq x y z
N MET A 1 11.59 22.51 3.90
CA MET A 1 10.80 23.73 3.63
C MET A 1 9.64 23.41 2.69
N ARG A 2 8.40 23.74 3.08
CA ARG A 2 7.20 23.53 2.25
C ARG A 2 6.96 24.77 1.38
N TRP A 3 6.48 24.59 0.15
CA TRP A 3 6.06 25.72 -0.69
C TRP A 3 4.75 26.27 -0.14
N GLN A 4 4.78 27.46 0.43
CA GLN A 4 3.62 28.05 1.11
C GLN A 4 2.97 29.15 0.30
N TYR A 5 1.64 29.24 0.38
CA TYR A 5 0.90 30.39 -0.14
C TYR A 5 0.87 31.44 0.95
N VAL A 6 1.43 32.59 0.65
CA VAL A 6 1.64 33.65 1.61
C VAL A 6 1.09 34.95 1.03
N PHE A 7 0.22 35.60 1.80
CA PHE A 7 -0.08 37.00 1.58
C PHE A 7 1.04 37.84 2.17
N TYR A 8 1.65 38.68 1.35
CA TYR A 8 2.60 39.70 1.75
C TYR A 8 1.93 41.05 1.81
N LYS A 9 2.35 41.86 2.77
CA LYS A 9 2.03 43.28 2.86
C LYS A 9 3.33 44.08 2.95
N LYS A 10 3.25 45.37 2.63
CA LYS A 10 4.39 46.28 2.83
C LYS A 10 4.77 46.33 4.31
N GLN A 11 6.07 46.39 4.59
CA GLN A 11 6.57 46.51 5.97
C GLN A 11 5.94 47.73 6.66
N GLY A 12 5.50 47.55 7.91
CA GLY A 12 4.81 48.60 8.67
C GLY A 12 3.32 48.77 8.35
N SER A 13 2.76 48.02 7.38
CA SER A 13 1.32 48.06 7.11
C SER A 13 0.49 47.62 8.33
N PRO A 14 -0.60 48.35 8.66
CA PRO A 14 -1.45 48.02 9.81
C PRO A 14 -2.27 46.76 9.59
N ILE A 15 -2.36 46.24 8.36
CA ILE A 15 -3.15 45.05 8.01
C ILE A 15 -2.72 43.85 8.88
N ARG A 16 -3.71 43.14 9.41
CA ARG A 16 -3.55 41.89 10.19
C ARG A 16 -4.53 40.87 9.66
N LEU A 17 -4.03 39.68 9.34
CA LEU A 17 -4.82 38.56 8.83
C LEU A 17 -4.65 37.37 9.77
N ASN A 18 -5.74 36.89 10.36
CA ASN A 18 -5.73 35.66 11.15
C ASN A 18 -6.27 34.48 10.34
N THR A 19 -7.12 34.76 9.35
CA THR A 19 -7.80 33.77 8.54
C THR A 19 -7.88 34.19 7.08
N LEU A 20 -8.14 33.23 6.18
CA LEU A 20 -8.45 33.52 4.78
C LEU A 20 -9.70 34.41 4.61
N LYS A 21 -10.63 34.42 5.58
CA LYS A 21 -11.82 35.29 5.51
C LYS A 21 -11.45 36.76 5.70
N ASP A 22 -10.42 37.05 6.48
CA ASP A 22 -9.94 38.43 6.68
C ASP A 22 -9.38 38.99 5.37
N ALA A 23 -8.67 38.16 4.62
CA ALA A 23 -8.10 38.54 3.33
C ALA A 23 -9.17 38.90 2.28
N ARG A 24 -10.40 38.38 2.37
CA ARG A 24 -11.49 38.80 1.47
C ARG A 24 -12.01 40.21 1.73
N ARG A 25 -11.72 40.75 2.91
CA ARG A 25 -12.21 42.07 3.33
C ARG A 25 -11.20 43.18 3.04
N VAL A 26 -10.00 42.85 2.59
CA VAL A 26 -9.05 43.88 2.13
C VAL A 26 -9.50 44.42 0.78
N GLY A 27 -9.07 45.63 0.42
CA GLY A 27 -9.50 46.30 -0.81
C GLY A 27 -9.04 45.56 -2.06
N SER A 28 -7.75 45.19 -2.16
CA SER A 28 -7.26 44.43 -3.31
C SER A 28 -6.02 43.59 -3.04
N ILE A 29 -5.93 42.46 -3.75
CA ILE A 29 -4.84 41.48 -3.66
C ILE A 29 -4.22 41.29 -5.03
N ALA A 30 -2.94 41.65 -5.22
CA ALA A 30 -2.26 41.31 -6.47
C ALA A 30 -1.99 39.80 -6.57
N THR A 31 -2.39 39.20 -7.69
CA THR A 31 -2.21 37.78 -8.01
C THR A 31 -1.50 37.61 -9.36
N TYR A 32 -0.74 36.52 -9.50
CA TYR A 32 -0.16 36.14 -10.79
C TYR A 32 -1.19 35.36 -11.59
N ARG A 33 -1.48 35.83 -12.81
CA ARG A 33 -2.53 35.29 -13.67
C ARG A 33 -2.29 33.82 -13.98
N ASP A 34 -3.36 33.03 -13.89
CA ASP A 34 -3.40 31.59 -14.18
C ASP A 34 -2.52 30.73 -13.25
N ASP A 35 -1.98 31.33 -12.19
CA ASP A 35 -1.21 30.62 -11.19
C ASP A 35 -2.12 29.80 -10.26
N ALA A 36 -1.65 28.63 -9.83
CA ALA A 36 -2.38 27.75 -8.92
C ALA A 36 -2.84 28.46 -7.62
N ARG A 37 -2.11 29.48 -7.16
CA ARG A 37 -2.48 30.32 -6.01
C ARG A 37 -3.68 31.20 -6.29
N GLU A 38 -3.74 31.78 -7.48
CA GLU A 38 -4.88 32.60 -7.93
C GLU A 38 -6.13 31.73 -8.08
N GLN A 39 -6.01 30.60 -8.79
CA GLN A 39 -7.10 29.65 -8.97
C GLN A 39 -7.65 29.15 -7.61
N PHE A 40 -6.77 28.86 -6.65
CA PHE A 40 -7.17 28.47 -5.30
C PHE A 40 -8.06 29.52 -4.60
N LEU A 41 -7.79 30.82 -4.81
CA LEU A 41 -8.61 31.90 -4.25
C LEU A 41 -9.91 32.09 -5.03
N LEU A 42 -9.88 32.00 -6.36
CA LEU A 42 -11.06 32.07 -7.23
C LEU A 42 -12.06 30.96 -6.92
N GLU A 43 -11.62 29.71 -6.78
CA GLU A 43 -12.45 28.57 -6.38
C GLU A 43 -13.13 28.76 -5.02
N ARG A 44 -12.55 29.62 -4.18
CA ARG A 44 -13.10 29.95 -2.87
C ARG A 44 -14.02 31.18 -2.95
N GLY A 45 -14.09 31.89 -4.07
CA GLY A 45 -14.93 33.06 -4.25
C GLY A 45 -14.29 34.34 -3.72
N PHE A 46 -12.99 34.50 -3.90
CA PHE A 46 -12.36 35.82 -3.82
C PHE A 46 -12.69 36.62 -5.08
N ASP A 47 -13.18 37.84 -4.89
CA ASP A 47 -13.55 38.79 -5.95
C ASP A 47 -12.67 40.06 -5.93
N ASN A 48 -11.83 40.21 -4.90
CA ASN A 48 -10.91 41.35 -4.71
C ASN A 48 -9.49 41.09 -5.28
N LEU A 49 -9.38 40.31 -6.37
CA LEU A 49 -8.09 39.93 -6.98
C LEU A 49 -7.69 40.88 -8.13
N ASP A 50 -6.48 41.43 -8.06
CA ASP A 50 -5.84 42.18 -9.14
C ASP A 50 -4.83 41.29 -9.89
N SER A 51 -5.35 40.59 -10.90
CA SER A 51 -4.61 39.61 -11.71
C SER A 51 -3.64 40.27 -12.69
N SER A 52 -2.35 39.92 -12.59
CA SER A 52 -1.28 40.46 -13.45
C SER A 52 -0.53 39.34 -14.19
N PRO A 53 -0.12 39.55 -15.46
CA PRO A 53 0.57 38.53 -16.26
C PRO A 53 2.07 38.39 -15.93
N LYS A 54 2.60 39.13 -14.94
CA LYS A 54 4.01 39.07 -14.54
C LYS A 54 4.11 39.16 -13.02
N LEU A 55 4.86 38.25 -12.40
CA LEU A 55 5.12 38.24 -10.95
C LEU A 55 5.70 39.58 -10.44
N VAL A 56 6.65 40.15 -11.19
CA VAL A 56 7.25 41.46 -10.85
C VAL A 56 6.24 42.61 -10.84
N SER A 57 5.17 42.53 -11.64
CA SER A 57 4.12 43.54 -11.65
C SER A 57 3.28 43.49 -10.38
N CYS A 58 3.03 42.30 -9.83
CA CYS A 58 2.31 42.12 -8.57
C CYS A 58 3.05 42.79 -7.40
N ALA A 59 4.36 42.53 -7.30
CA ALA A 59 5.22 43.14 -6.28
C ALA A 59 5.26 44.68 -6.39
N ARG A 60 5.40 45.23 -7.60
CA ARG A 60 5.39 46.69 -7.82
C ARG A 60 4.07 47.32 -7.40
N LYS A 61 2.93 46.69 -7.72
CA LYS A 61 1.62 47.18 -7.30
C LYS A 61 1.51 47.30 -5.78
N LEU A 62 2.02 46.32 -5.04
CA LEU A 62 2.05 46.40 -3.57
C LEU A 62 2.93 47.57 -3.09
N MET A 63 4.14 47.68 -3.64
CA MET A 63 5.10 48.70 -3.19
C MET A 63 4.66 50.13 -3.50
N GLU A 64 3.96 50.32 -4.61
CA GLU A 64 3.35 51.59 -5.03
C GLU A 64 2.00 51.87 -4.34
N GLY A 65 1.51 50.97 -3.47
CA GLY A 65 0.25 51.14 -2.76
C GLY A 65 -1.00 51.00 -3.64
N ARG A 66 -0.88 50.38 -4.82
CA ARG A 66 -2.01 50.09 -5.72
C ARG A 66 -2.84 48.90 -5.25
N VAL A 67 -2.23 48.02 -4.44
CA VAL A 67 -2.91 46.91 -3.77
C VAL A 67 -2.52 46.83 -2.30
N ASP A 68 -3.40 46.24 -1.50
CA ASP A 68 -3.19 46.07 -0.06
C ASP A 68 -2.31 44.86 0.27
N LEU A 69 -2.50 43.79 -0.50
CA LEU A 69 -1.78 42.53 -0.36
C LEU A 69 -1.21 42.08 -1.69
N TRP A 70 -0.17 41.27 -1.62
CA TRP A 70 0.37 40.52 -2.75
C TRP A 70 0.43 39.04 -2.39
N LEU A 71 -0.15 38.20 -3.24
CA LEU A 71 -0.05 36.76 -3.12
C LEU A 71 1.20 36.24 -3.84
N ASP A 72 2.11 35.65 -3.07
CA ASP A 72 3.27 34.92 -3.61
C ASP A 72 3.59 33.71 -2.71
N SER A 73 4.82 33.19 -2.79
CA SER A 73 5.31 32.12 -1.95
C SER A 73 6.46 32.55 -1.05
N ASN A 74 6.62 31.82 0.05
CA ASN A 74 7.76 31.95 0.97
C ASN A 74 9.13 31.79 0.28
N LEU A 75 9.19 31.10 -0.86
CA LEU A 75 10.43 30.86 -1.60
C LEU A 75 10.77 31.98 -2.60
N THR A 76 9.76 32.59 -3.21
CA THR A 76 9.94 33.47 -4.39
C THR A 76 9.83 34.95 -4.09
N ALA A 77 9.04 35.36 -3.08
CA ALA A 77 8.71 36.78 -2.85
C ALA A 77 9.94 37.67 -2.68
N ARG A 78 10.91 37.26 -1.85
CA ARG A 78 12.17 38.01 -1.63
C ARG A 78 13.04 38.10 -2.88
N GLN A 79 12.99 37.10 -3.77
CA GLN A 79 13.72 37.16 -5.04
C GLN A 79 13.04 38.11 -6.03
N VAL A 80 11.70 38.09 -6.10
CA VAL A 80 10.93 39.00 -6.95
C VAL A 80 11.13 40.46 -6.52
N MET A 81 11.22 40.75 -5.21
CA MET A 81 11.59 42.07 -4.70
C MET A 81 12.96 42.54 -5.23
N ARG A 82 13.97 41.65 -5.19
CA ARG A 82 15.30 41.94 -5.75
C ARG A 82 15.27 42.21 -7.25
N GLN A 83 14.42 41.50 -8.01
CA GLN A 83 14.26 41.73 -9.46
C GLN A 83 13.68 43.11 -9.79
N ILE A 84 12.92 43.73 -8.87
CA ILE A 84 12.41 45.09 -9.04
C ILE A 84 13.30 46.16 -8.39
N GLY A 85 14.50 45.77 -7.92
CA GLY A 85 15.49 46.68 -7.35
C GLY A 85 15.24 47.05 -5.88
N LEU A 86 14.42 46.30 -5.15
CA LEU A 86 14.07 46.56 -3.75
C LEU A 86 14.55 45.45 -2.81
N SER A 87 14.75 45.78 -1.53
CA SER A 87 15.06 44.78 -0.50
C SER A 87 13.87 43.87 -0.24
N GLY A 88 14.13 42.61 0.10
CA GLY A 88 13.10 41.68 0.55
C GLY A 88 12.52 42.01 1.93
N ASP A 89 13.16 42.89 2.70
CA ASP A 89 12.70 43.31 4.03
C ASP A 89 11.61 44.41 3.97
N GLU A 90 11.40 45.01 2.81
CA GLU A 90 10.33 45.98 2.53
C GLU A 90 8.92 45.35 2.55
N ILE A 91 8.85 44.02 2.63
CA ILE A 91 7.62 43.25 2.74
C ILE A 91 7.69 42.32 3.96
N GLU A 92 6.53 42.04 4.54
CA GLU A 92 6.40 41.05 5.61
C GLU A 92 5.21 40.11 5.33
N PRO A 93 5.29 38.83 5.75
CA PRO A 93 4.19 37.90 5.60
C PRO A 93 3.02 38.34 6.50
N ALA A 94 1.85 38.55 5.90
CA ALA A 94 0.60 38.84 6.60
C ALA A 94 -0.11 37.54 7.04
N LEU A 95 -0.10 36.49 6.20
CA LEU A 95 -0.66 35.18 6.50
C LEU A 95 -0.11 34.11 5.55
N ALA A 96 0.46 33.04 6.11
CA ALA A 96 0.70 31.79 5.39
C ALA A 96 -0.49 30.85 5.60
N PHE A 97 -1.14 30.39 4.53
CA PHE A 97 -2.46 29.72 4.65
C PHE A 97 -2.59 28.39 3.91
N LYS A 98 -1.58 28.00 3.13
CA LYS A 98 -1.54 26.69 2.48
C LYS A 98 -0.10 26.25 2.35
N SER A 99 0.19 25.01 2.70
CA SER A 99 1.48 24.37 2.40
C SER A 99 1.29 23.35 1.28
N ASN A 100 2.26 23.29 0.36
CA ASN A 100 2.25 22.44 -0.81
C ASN A 100 3.62 21.77 -0.99
N TYR A 101 3.58 20.65 -1.69
CA TYR A 101 4.74 20.01 -2.27
C TYR A 101 4.87 20.44 -3.74
N LEU A 102 6.10 20.59 -4.21
CA LEU A 102 6.40 20.76 -5.62
C LEU A 102 6.66 19.37 -6.21
N TYR A 103 6.15 19.14 -7.42
CA TYR A 103 6.28 17.87 -8.12
C TYR A 103 6.92 18.09 -9.49
N ILE A 104 7.59 17.06 -9.98
CA ILE A 104 7.97 16.97 -11.39
C ILE A 104 6.74 16.49 -12.15
N ALA A 105 6.22 17.32 -13.05
CA ALA A 105 5.08 16.98 -13.89
C ALA A 105 5.55 16.34 -15.20
N PHE A 106 4.89 15.24 -15.59
CA PHE A 106 5.10 14.56 -16.86
C PHE A 106 3.87 14.72 -17.76
N SER A 107 4.06 14.63 -19.08
CA SER A 107 2.95 14.61 -20.04
C SER A 107 2.06 13.39 -19.79
N HIS A 108 0.75 13.50 -20.06
CA HIS A 108 -0.18 12.38 -19.95
C HIS A 108 0.18 11.19 -20.84
N SER A 109 0.95 11.40 -21.91
CA SER A 109 1.43 10.35 -22.81
C SER A 109 2.71 9.65 -22.32
N THR A 110 3.34 10.13 -21.25
CA THR A 110 4.54 9.52 -20.67
C THR A 110 4.17 8.19 -20.02
N SER A 111 4.94 7.12 -20.29
CA SER A 111 4.65 5.80 -19.71
C SER A 111 4.83 5.83 -18.19
N ALA A 112 3.97 5.07 -17.49
CA ALA A 112 4.05 4.93 -16.03
C ALA A 112 5.44 4.47 -15.57
N SER A 113 6.06 3.54 -16.31
CA SER A 113 7.41 3.05 -16.02
C SER A 113 8.51 4.12 -16.06
N ILE A 114 8.33 5.21 -16.82
CA ILE A 114 9.27 6.34 -16.79
C ILE A 114 9.05 7.13 -15.50
N VAL A 115 7.79 7.45 -15.17
CA VAL A 115 7.44 8.20 -13.96
C VAL A 115 7.91 7.47 -12.70
N GLU A 116 7.71 6.15 -12.66
CA GLU A 116 8.20 5.28 -11.59
C GLU A 116 9.71 5.36 -11.42
N ARG A 117 10.50 5.26 -12.51
CA ARG A 117 11.96 5.41 -12.42
C ARG A 117 12.40 6.75 -11.85
N TRP A 118 11.70 7.84 -12.18
CA TRP A 118 12.00 9.16 -11.61
C TRP A 118 11.64 9.24 -10.12
N GLN A 119 10.53 8.63 -9.71
CA GLN A 119 10.16 8.56 -8.31
C GLN A 119 11.17 7.71 -7.52
N THR A 120 11.56 6.55 -8.05
CA THR A 120 12.60 5.69 -7.44
C THR A 120 13.91 6.43 -7.30
N ALA A 121 14.37 7.15 -8.33
CA ALA A 121 15.59 7.93 -8.25
C ALA A 121 15.52 9.01 -7.16
N LEU A 122 14.39 9.71 -7.02
CA LEU A 122 14.20 10.66 -5.93
C LEU A 122 14.19 9.95 -4.57
N ASP A 123 13.53 8.81 -4.45
CA ASP A 123 13.52 8.02 -3.21
C ASP A 123 14.94 7.57 -2.82
N ASP A 124 15.75 7.12 -3.78
CA ASP A 124 17.15 6.76 -3.59
C ASP A 124 18.00 7.96 -3.16
N MET A 125 17.82 9.12 -3.79
CA MET A 125 18.51 10.37 -3.40
C MET A 125 18.22 10.81 -1.96
N ASN A 126 17.06 10.43 -1.43
CA ASN A 126 16.72 10.71 -0.05
C ASN A 126 17.29 9.67 0.91
N ARG A 127 17.36 8.41 0.47
CA ARG A 127 18.01 7.34 1.24
C ARG A 127 19.51 7.61 1.39
N ASP A 128 20.18 8.03 0.31
CA ASP A 128 21.63 8.28 0.28
C ASP A 128 22.03 9.70 0.73
N GLN A 129 21.07 10.52 1.18
CA GLN A 129 21.24 11.91 1.62
C GLN A 129 21.65 12.93 0.54
N SER A 130 21.83 12.53 -0.73
CA SER A 130 22.20 13.47 -1.80
C SER A 130 21.15 14.58 -2.00
N PHE A 131 19.86 14.28 -1.78
CA PHE A 131 18.81 15.31 -1.79
C PHE A 131 18.99 16.29 -0.64
N ALA A 132 19.32 15.82 0.56
CA ALA A 132 19.56 16.67 1.72
C ALA A 132 20.78 17.58 1.49
N ASP A 133 21.84 17.06 0.87
CA ASP A 133 23.03 17.82 0.49
C ASP A 133 22.73 18.89 -0.57
N ILE A 134 21.92 18.57 -1.57
CA ILE A 134 21.43 19.55 -2.55
C ILE A 134 20.60 20.61 -1.84
N PHE A 135 19.67 20.22 -0.98
CA PHE A 135 18.76 21.12 -0.29
C PHE A 135 19.52 22.09 0.63
N GLY A 136 20.43 21.57 1.47
CA GLY A 136 21.22 22.34 2.42
C GLY A 136 22.14 23.37 1.77
N ARG A 137 22.58 23.15 0.52
CA ARG A 137 23.34 24.16 -0.25
C ARG A 137 22.54 25.43 -0.52
N TRP A 138 21.23 25.31 -0.67
CA TRP A 138 20.35 26.45 -0.99
C TRP A 138 19.60 26.97 0.23
N TRP A 139 19.34 26.10 1.21
CA TRP A 139 18.64 26.43 2.45
C TRP A 139 19.29 25.76 3.67
N PRO A 140 20.44 26.27 4.14
CA PRO A 140 21.24 25.63 5.20
C PRO A 140 20.54 25.62 6.57
N ASP A 141 19.68 26.58 6.83
CA ASP A 141 18.96 26.73 8.12
C ASP A 141 17.59 26.02 8.12
N GLU A 142 17.22 25.36 7.02
CA GLU A 142 15.94 24.70 6.85
C GLU A 142 16.12 23.19 6.80
N THR A 143 15.16 22.46 7.36
CA THR A 143 15.09 21.01 7.14
C THR A 143 14.51 20.75 5.74
N PRO A 144 15.10 19.87 4.92
CA PRO A 144 14.49 19.43 3.67
C PRO A 144 13.04 19.02 3.94
N PRO A 145 12.07 19.36 3.06
CA PRO A 145 10.76 18.76 3.20
C PRO A 145 10.97 17.25 3.16
N ALA A 146 10.47 16.53 4.18
CA ALA A 146 10.58 15.08 4.18
C ALA A 146 10.06 14.59 2.83
N SER A 147 10.94 13.97 2.05
CA SER A 147 10.63 13.51 0.70
C SER A 147 9.60 12.39 0.71
N ASP A 148 9.41 11.78 1.88
CA ASP A 148 8.33 10.87 2.13
C ASP A 148 6.97 11.59 2.00
N GLY A 149 6.83 12.90 2.24
CA GLY A 149 5.69 13.71 1.82
C GLY A 149 4.32 13.12 2.20
N LEU A 150 3.55 12.68 1.19
CA LEU A 150 2.30 11.93 1.37
C LEU A 150 2.48 10.64 2.19
N ARG A 151 3.65 9.99 2.15
CA ARG A 151 4.02 8.82 2.99
C ARG A 151 4.18 9.21 4.47
N ALA A 152 4.77 10.35 4.84
CA ALA A 152 4.75 10.81 6.24
C ALA A 152 3.31 11.03 6.74
N THR A 153 2.50 11.70 5.92
CA THR A 153 1.06 11.89 6.23
C THR A 153 0.30 10.56 6.21
N ALA A 154 0.73 9.59 5.41
CA ALA A 154 0.16 8.25 5.36
C ALA A 154 0.43 7.45 6.64
N ARG A 155 1.56 7.71 7.34
CA ARG A 155 1.83 7.10 8.65
C ARG A 155 0.80 7.52 9.71
N ASP A 156 0.25 8.73 9.58
CA ASP A 156 -0.81 9.23 10.47
C ASP A 156 -2.21 8.66 10.13
N ILE A 157 -2.36 7.98 8.99
CA ILE A 157 -3.63 7.37 8.61
C ILE A 157 -3.86 6.15 9.49
N ARG A 158 -4.96 6.19 10.25
CA ARG A 158 -5.44 5.03 11.01
C ARG A 158 -5.90 3.92 10.06
N LEU A 159 -5.01 2.96 9.83
CA LEU A 159 -5.25 1.76 9.04
C LEU A 159 -5.83 0.65 9.92
N ALA A 160 -6.96 0.07 9.53
CA ALA A 160 -7.48 -1.14 10.17
C ALA A 160 -6.95 -2.38 9.44
N VAL A 161 -6.32 -3.30 10.17
CA VAL A 161 -5.69 -4.49 9.60
C VAL A 161 -6.47 -5.74 10.04
N TYR A 162 -6.94 -6.51 9.07
CA TYR A 162 -7.70 -7.74 9.29
C TYR A 162 -7.04 -8.93 8.62
N THR A 163 -7.34 -10.11 9.16
CA THR A 163 -7.01 -11.41 8.56
C THR A 163 -8.02 -12.47 9.00
N GLU A 164 -7.93 -13.65 8.43
CA GLU A 164 -8.72 -14.82 8.82
C GLU A 164 -7.88 -15.83 9.63
N ASP A 165 -8.42 -17.00 9.92
CA ASP A 165 -7.64 -18.14 10.41
C ASP A 165 -7.31 -19.06 9.22
N LEU A 166 -6.12 -18.86 8.63
CA LEU A 166 -5.54 -19.60 7.51
C LEU A 166 -4.11 -20.07 7.85
N PRO A 167 -3.97 -21.18 8.59
CA PRO A 167 -2.67 -21.78 8.86
C PRO A 167 -1.96 -22.23 7.56
N PRO A 168 -0.62 -22.13 7.46
CA PRO A 168 0.32 -21.58 8.44
C PRO A 168 0.57 -20.07 8.27
N TYR A 169 -0.15 -19.40 7.37
CA TYR A 169 0.10 -18.01 7.02
C TYR A 169 -0.35 -17.05 8.13
N ASN A 170 -1.52 -17.29 8.71
CA ASN A 170 -2.11 -16.48 9.78
C ASN A 170 -3.09 -17.35 10.58
N PHE A 171 -2.81 -17.61 11.85
CA PHE A 171 -3.62 -18.48 12.68
C PHE A 171 -3.45 -18.19 14.16
N LEU A 172 -4.39 -18.68 14.97
CA LEU A 172 -4.28 -18.58 16.42
C LEU A 172 -3.56 -19.83 16.96
N ARG A 173 -2.47 -19.62 17.71
CA ARG A 173 -1.82 -20.64 18.53
C ARG A 173 -1.94 -20.21 19.98
N ASP A 174 -2.59 -21.03 20.79
CA ASP A 174 -2.85 -20.73 22.21
C ASP A 174 -3.57 -19.37 22.44
N GLY A 175 -4.43 -18.99 21.49
CA GLY A 175 -5.16 -17.71 21.51
C GLY A 175 -4.38 -16.51 20.98
N GLU A 176 -3.10 -16.68 20.62
CA GLU A 176 -2.27 -15.61 20.05
C GLU A 176 -2.15 -15.73 18.53
N LEU A 177 -2.29 -14.60 17.84
CA LEU A 177 -2.11 -14.55 16.39
C LEU A 177 -0.63 -14.74 16.03
N THR A 178 -0.36 -15.78 15.24
CA THR A 178 0.95 -16.16 14.74
C THR A 178 0.82 -16.61 13.28
N GLY A 179 1.93 -16.71 12.55
CA GLY A 179 1.94 -17.21 11.19
C GLY A 179 2.97 -16.49 10.33
N PHE A 180 3.38 -17.12 9.22
CA PHE A 180 4.39 -16.55 8.33
C PHE A 180 3.98 -15.15 7.82
N SER A 181 2.75 -15.01 7.33
CA SER A 181 2.23 -13.73 6.84
C SER A 181 1.96 -12.73 7.96
N VAL A 182 1.68 -13.21 9.19
CA VAL A 182 1.56 -12.34 10.37
C VAL A 182 2.89 -11.66 10.69
N ASP A 183 3.99 -12.42 10.69
CA ASP A 183 5.30 -11.87 11.03
C ASP A 183 5.77 -10.87 9.96
N LEU A 184 5.58 -11.18 8.68
CA LEU A 184 5.86 -10.23 7.60
C LEU A 184 5.03 -8.95 7.73
N VAL A 185 3.72 -9.07 7.98
CA VAL A 185 2.86 -7.90 8.12
C VAL A 185 3.21 -7.08 9.36
N ARG A 186 3.57 -7.72 10.49
CA ARG A 186 4.06 -7.01 11.69
C ARG A 186 5.34 -6.23 11.43
N GLU A 187 6.29 -6.83 10.71
CA GLU A 187 7.54 -6.15 10.30
C GLU A 187 7.26 -4.95 9.39
N ILE A 188 6.36 -5.10 8.40
CA ILE A 188 5.90 -3.98 7.56
C ILE A 188 5.28 -2.89 8.44
N MET A 189 4.33 -3.25 9.31
CA MET A 189 3.65 -2.33 10.22
C MET A 189 4.63 -1.57 11.10
N GLN A 190 5.66 -2.24 11.63
CA GLN A 190 6.72 -1.61 12.41
C GLN A 190 7.51 -0.58 11.58
N ARG A 191 7.95 -0.94 10.36
CA ARG A 191 8.73 -0.06 9.47
C ARG A 191 7.95 1.18 9.03
N VAL A 192 6.64 1.03 8.83
CA VAL A 192 5.76 2.13 8.43
C VAL A 192 5.19 2.91 9.61
N GLY A 193 5.49 2.51 10.86
CA GLY A 193 5.00 3.18 12.06
C GLY A 193 3.51 2.95 12.38
N SER A 194 2.90 1.90 11.82
CA SER A 194 1.51 1.53 12.11
C SER A 194 1.43 0.72 13.41
N VAL A 195 0.66 1.21 14.37
CA VAL A 195 0.49 0.58 15.70
C VAL A 195 -0.87 -0.08 15.90
N THR A 196 -1.71 -0.15 14.87
CA THR A 196 -3.05 -0.75 14.99
C THR A 196 -2.94 -2.26 15.22
N PRO A 197 -3.67 -2.86 16.17
CA PRO A 197 -3.70 -4.31 16.31
C PRO A 197 -4.29 -5.01 15.09
N ILE A 198 -3.71 -6.14 14.69
CA ILE A 198 -4.29 -7.04 13.68
C ILE A 198 -5.51 -7.75 14.29
N GLN A 199 -6.62 -7.75 13.56
CA GLN A 199 -7.87 -8.40 13.99
C GLN A 199 -8.14 -9.66 13.16
N VAL A 200 -8.28 -10.80 13.84
CA VAL A 200 -8.73 -12.06 13.23
C VAL A 200 -10.26 -12.06 13.16
N VAL A 201 -10.81 -12.23 11.97
CA VAL A 201 -12.25 -12.24 11.70
C VAL A 201 -12.61 -13.34 10.70
N PRO A 202 -13.88 -13.80 10.65
CA PRO A 202 -14.33 -14.65 9.55
C PRO A 202 -14.03 -14.00 8.19
N TRP A 203 -13.58 -14.78 7.20
CA TRP A 203 -13.17 -14.29 5.88
C TRP A 203 -14.16 -13.30 5.26
N SER A 204 -15.44 -13.69 5.20
CA SER A 204 -16.50 -12.86 4.63
C SER A 204 -16.61 -11.48 5.28
N ARG A 205 -16.39 -11.39 6.60
CA ARG A 205 -16.39 -10.13 7.34
C ARG A 205 -15.17 -9.28 7.02
N GLY A 206 -13.99 -9.89 6.95
CA GLY A 206 -12.76 -9.18 6.56
C GLY A 206 -12.86 -8.63 5.14
N TYR A 207 -13.35 -9.45 4.21
CA TYR A 207 -13.56 -9.10 2.81
C TYR A 207 -14.53 -7.91 2.64
N GLN A 208 -15.69 -7.95 3.29
CA GLN A 208 -16.67 -6.85 3.23
C GLN A 208 -16.09 -5.55 3.81
N LYS A 209 -15.37 -5.63 4.94
CA LYS A 209 -14.69 -4.46 5.51
C LYS A 209 -13.67 -3.84 4.56
N ALA A 210 -12.89 -4.67 3.87
CA ALA A 210 -11.92 -4.20 2.89
C ALA A 210 -12.60 -3.57 1.66
N LEU A 211 -13.73 -4.11 1.24
CA LEU A 211 -14.48 -3.63 0.07
C LEU A 211 -15.15 -2.27 0.33
N GLU A 212 -15.76 -2.09 1.50
CA GLU A 212 -16.61 -0.94 1.81
C GLU A 212 -15.92 0.14 2.66
N GLY A 213 -15.00 -0.26 3.53
CA GLY A 213 -14.37 0.63 4.50
C GLY A 213 -13.25 1.51 3.89
N PRO A 214 -13.00 2.71 4.39
CA PRO A 214 -11.79 3.45 4.07
C PRO A 214 -10.61 2.89 4.86
N ASN A 215 -9.42 2.87 4.26
CA ASN A 215 -8.17 2.52 4.93
C ASN A 215 -8.25 1.17 5.68
N VAL A 216 -8.67 0.13 4.98
CA VAL A 216 -8.65 -1.24 5.48
C VAL A 216 -7.64 -2.05 4.68
N ALA A 217 -6.83 -2.84 5.39
CA ALA A 217 -5.92 -3.84 4.84
C ALA A 217 -6.39 -5.24 5.26
N LEU A 218 -6.61 -6.12 4.29
CA LEU A 218 -6.91 -7.54 4.49
C LEU A 218 -5.78 -8.36 3.88
N PHE A 219 -5.01 -9.07 4.69
CA PHE A 219 -3.84 -9.82 4.20
C PHE A 219 -4.07 -11.32 4.10
N SER A 220 -3.14 -11.98 3.40
CA SER A 220 -3.26 -13.36 2.92
C SER A 220 -4.39 -13.55 1.91
N THR A 221 -4.66 -12.52 1.11
CA THR A 221 -5.70 -12.54 0.09
C THR A 221 -5.15 -13.02 -1.25
N VAL A 222 -5.83 -13.98 -1.88
CA VAL A 222 -5.57 -14.35 -3.28
C VAL A 222 -5.95 -13.20 -4.22
N ARG A 223 -4.98 -12.74 -5.03
CA ARG A 223 -5.19 -11.80 -6.13
C ARG A 223 -5.68 -12.56 -7.38
N SER A 224 -6.88 -12.25 -7.85
CA SER A 224 -7.51 -12.90 -9.00
C SER A 224 -8.06 -11.86 -9.98
N ALA A 225 -8.31 -12.25 -11.22
CA ALA A 225 -8.88 -11.35 -12.24
C ALA A 225 -10.21 -10.71 -11.80
N GLN A 226 -11.05 -11.45 -11.07
CA GLN A 226 -12.32 -10.97 -10.53
C GLN A 226 -12.14 -9.90 -9.44
N ARG A 227 -11.07 -10.01 -8.64
CA ARG A 227 -10.80 -9.11 -7.50
C ARG A 227 -9.85 -7.97 -7.85
N GLU A 228 -9.17 -8.05 -8.99
CA GLU A 228 -8.10 -7.13 -9.38
C GLU A 228 -8.50 -5.66 -9.25
N ARG A 229 -9.71 -5.32 -9.66
CA ARG A 229 -10.26 -3.95 -9.65
C ARG A 229 -10.96 -3.56 -8.35
N LEU A 230 -11.12 -4.49 -7.41
CA LEU A 230 -11.84 -4.26 -6.15
C LEU A 230 -10.92 -3.76 -5.03
N PHE A 231 -9.61 -3.91 -5.19
CA PHE A 231 -8.62 -3.58 -4.17
C PHE A 231 -7.37 -2.95 -4.78
N LYS A 232 -6.58 -2.31 -3.92
CA LYS A 232 -5.18 -2.00 -4.18
C LYS A 232 -4.34 -3.13 -3.58
N TRP A 233 -3.27 -3.53 -4.24
CA TRP A 233 -2.52 -4.73 -3.86
C TRP A 233 -1.11 -4.36 -3.39
N VAL A 234 -0.70 -4.92 -2.25
CA VAL A 234 0.69 -4.92 -1.78
C VAL A 234 1.12 -6.37 -1.62
N GLY A 235 2.28 -6.73 -2.15
CA GLY A 235 2.75 -8.11 -2.14
C GLY A 235 3.56 -8.46 -3.38
N PRO A 236 3.82 -9.77 -3.60
CA PRO A 236 3.31 -10.91 -2.84
C PRO A 236 3.95 -11.07 -1.45
N LEU A 237 3.17 -11.53 -0.47
CA LEU A 237 3.64 -11.89 0.87
C LEU A 237 4.18 -13.32 0.93
N ALA A 238 3.47 -14.23 0.27
CA ALA A 238 3.73 -15.66 0.29
C ALA A 238 3.11 -16.30 -0.94
N THR A 239 3.51 -17.53 -1.24
CA THR A 239 2.86 -18.33 -2.28
C THR A 239 2.04 -19.43 -1.63
N ASN A 240 0.78 -19.53 -2.04
CA ASN A 240 -0.11 -20.64 -1.70
C ASN A 240 0.07 -21.75 -2.74
N GLU A 241 0.79 -22.81 -2.37
CA GLU A 241 0.96 -23.99 -3.21
C GLU A 241 -0.15 -25.01 -2.90
N ASN A 242 -1.05 -25.23 -3.86
CA ASN A 242 -2.08 -26.26 -3.75
C ASN A 242 -1.67 -27.50 -4.55
N ALA A 243 -2.03 -28.66 -4.01
CA ALA A 243 -1.88 -29.93 -4.70
C ALA A 243 -3.14 -30.77 -4.52
N LEU A 244 -3.40 -31.63 -5.49
CA LEU A 244 -4.27 -32.78 -5.32
C LEU A 244 -3.48 -33.85 -4.60
N TYR A 245 -4.03 -34.32 -3.48
CA TYR A 245 -3.49 -35.39 -2.67
C TYR A 245 -4.31 -36.66 -2.86
N ALA A 246 -3.62 -37.79 -3.01
CA ALA A 246 -4.21 -39.11 -2.91
C ALA A 246 -3.73 -39.79 -1.63
N ARG A 247 -4.42 -40.85 -1.20
CA ARG A 247 -3.87 -41.76 -0.19
C ARG A 247 -2.59 -42.40 -0.75
N ALA A 248 -1.55 -42.49 0.08
CA ALA A 248 -0.30 -43.13 -0.32
C ALA A 248 -0.54 -44.59 -0.75
N GLY A 249 0.09 -44.99 -1.86
CA GLY A 249 -0.08 -46.33 -2.42
C GLY A 249 -1.43 -46.55 -3.12
N SER A 250 -2.19 -45.48 -3.41
CA SER A 250 -3.40 -45.57 -4.22
C SER A 250 -3.13 -45.91 -5.69
N GLY A 251 -1.90 -45.68 -6.16
CA GLY A 251 -1.51 -45.85 -7.56
C GLY A 251 -2.07 -44.77 -8.50
N ILE A 252 -2.74 -43.74 -7.96
CA ILE A 252 -3.27 -42.63 -8.74
C ILE A 252 -2.11 -41.73 -9.16
N THR A 253 -1.95 -41.55 -10.47
CA THR A 253 -0.98 -40.62 -11.06
C THR A 253 -1.71 -39.68 -11.98
N LEU A 254 -1.42 -38.38 -11.89
CA LEU A 254 -2.00 -37.37 -12.75
C LEU A 254 -0.88 -36.57 -13.42
N THR A 255 -1.01 -36.34 -14.73
CA THR A 255 -0.09 -35.50 -15.50
C THR A 255 -0.70 -34.15 -15.85
N ALA A 256 -2.03 -34.04 -15.83
CA ALA A 256 -2.77 -32.82 -16.11
C ALA A 256 -4.00 -32.69 -15.20
N LEU A 257 -4.43 -31.45 -14.95
CA LEU A 257 -5.58 -31.17 -14.10
C LEU A 257 -6.86 -31.83 -14.63
N ASP A 258 -7.07 -31.84 -15.95
CA ASP A 258 -8.27 -32.41 -16.57
C ASP A 258 -8.44 -33.91 -16.32
N GLU A 259 -7.36 -34.66 -16.08
CA GLU A 259 -7.44 -36.08 -15.74
C GLU A 259 -8.16 -36.31 -14.41
N ALA A 260 -8.07 -35.36 -13.47
CA ALA A 260 -8.77 -35.44 -12.20
C ALA A 260 -10.30 -35.39 -12.35
N LYS A 261 -10.84 -34.92 -13.50
CA LYS A 261 -12.28 -34.97 -13.79
C LYS A 261 -12.80 -36.39 -13.96
N LEU A 262 -11.91 -37.35 -14.25
CA LEU A 262 -12.25 -38.77 -14.41
C LEU A 262 -12.23 -39.54 -13.08
N ILE A 263 -11.82 -38.90 -11.99
CA ILE A 263 -11.82 -39.51 -10.66
C ILE A 263 -13.20 -39.38 -10.03
N ASP A 264 -13.68 -40.40 -9.31
CA ASP A 264 -15.05 -40.42 -8.80
C ASP A 264 -15.36 -39.29 -7.80
N SER A 265 -14.40 -38.92 -6.95
CA SER A 265 -14.64 -37.91 -5.92
C SER A 265 -13.38 -37.15 -5.47
N ILE A 266 -13.48 -35.82 -5.46
CA ILE A 266 -12.43 -34.89 -5.01
C ILE A 266 -12.94 -34.07 -3.81
N GLY A 267 -12.31 -34.22 -2.65
CA GLY A 267 -12.59 -33.42 -1.48
C GLY A 267 -12.16 -31.96 -1.61
N THR A 268 -13.07 -31.03 -1.32
CA THR A 268 -12.84 -29.58 -1.30
C THR A 268 -13.38 -28.96 -0.02
N TYR A 269 -12.72 -27.92 0.49
CA TYR A 269 -13.28 -27.15 1.60
C TYR A 269 -14.38 -26.22 1.05
N GLN A 270 -15.54 -26.27 1.70
CA GLN A 270 -16.74 -25.61 1.21
C GLN A 270 -16.55 -24.09 1.08
N ASP A 271 -16.94 -23.55 -0.07
CA ASP A 271 -16.89 -22.14 -0.45
C ASP A 271 -15.46 -21.56 -0.49
N ASP A 272 -14.43 -22.42 -0.51
CA ASP A 272 -13.03 -22.00 -0.59
C ASP A 272 -12.58 -21.70 -2.04
N VAL A 273 -11.41 -21.06 -2.16
CA VAL A 273 -10.84 -20.67 -3.46
C VAL A 273 -10.47 -21.86 -4.36
N ASN A 274 -10.16 -23.03 -3.77
CA ASN A 274 -9.84 -24.25 -4.49
C ASN A 274 -11.11 -24.93 -5.04
N GLU A 275 -12.20 -24.95 -4.27
CA GLU A 275 -13.51 -25.40 -4.75
C GLU A 275 -13.98 -24.53 -5.92
N GLN A 276 -13.94 -23.20 -5.76
CA GLN A 276 -14.30 -22.27 -6.83
C GLN A 276 -13.44 -22.50 -8.07
N PHE A 277 -12.12 -22.65 -7.89
CA PHE A 277 -11.19 -22.92 -8.98
C PHE A 277 -11.54 -24.21 -9.75
N LEU A 278 -11.82 -25.32 -9.05
CA LEU A 278 -12.21 -26.56 -9.72
C LEU A 278 -13.55 -26.41 -10.44
N ARG A 279 -14.54 -25.73 -9.85
CA ARG A 279 -15.83 -25.44 -10.51
C ARG A 279 -15.65 -24.61 -11.78
N GLU A 280 -14.83 -23.55 -11.73
CA GLU A 280 -14.51 -22.69 -12.88
C GLU A 280 -13.80 -23.46 -13.99
N ASN A 281 -13.06 -24.53 -13.66
CA ASN A 281 -12.42 -25.43 -14.62
C ASN A 281 -13.34 -26.59 -15.08
N GLY A 282 -14.63 -26.58 -14.70
CA GLY A 282 -15.62 -27.54 -15.18
C GLY A 282 -15.66 -28.87 -14.43
N PHE A 283 -15.17 -28.92 -13.18
CA PHE A 283 -15.29 -30.12 -12.35
C PHE A 283 -16.71 -30.28 -11.79
N THR A 284 -17.22 -31.50 -11.84
CA THR A 284 -18.55 -31.87 -11.33
C THR A 284 -18.50 -32.92 -10.22
N ASN A 285 -17.33 -33.49 -9.95
CA ASN A 285 -17.02 -34.59 -9.03
C ASN A 285 -16.51 -34.10 -7.65
N LEU A 286 -17.05 -32.98 -7.16
CA LEU A 286 -16.57 -32.34 -5.92
C LEU A 286 -17.33 -32.83 -4.68
N TYR A 287 -16.61 -33.39 -3.71
CA TYR A 287 -17.07 -33.64 -2.35
C TYR A 287 -16.78 -32.40 -1.48
N SER A 288 -17.74 -31.49 -1.44
CA SER A 288 -17.66 -30.27 -0.63
C SER A 288 -17.94 -30.56 0.84
N HIS A 289 -17.06 -30.13 1.75
CA HIS A 289 -17.27 -30.29 3.18
C HIS A 289 -16.76 -29.09 3.99
N SER A 290 -17.48 -28.73 5.04
CA SER A 290 -17.17 -27.61 5.94
C SER A 290 -16.08 -27.92 6.99
N THR A 291 -15.35 -29.02 6.84
CA THR A 291 -14.37 -29.46 7.86
C THR A 291 -13.18 -30.13 7.18
N PRO A 292 -12.01 -29.48 7.11
CA PRO A 292 -10.82 -30.04 6.46
C PRO A 292 -10.39 -31.40 7.01
N LEU A 293 -10.54 -31.61 8.32
CA LEU A 293 -10.23 -32.89 8.96
C LEU A 293 -11.15 -34.02 8.51
N ALA A 294 -12.42 -33.74 8.19
CA ALA A 294 -13.34 -34.74 7.66
C ALA A 294 -12.98 -35.14 6.23
N ILE A 295 -12.53 -34.17 5.41
CA ILE A 295 -12.02 -34.42 4.06
C ILE A 295 -10.81 -35.36 4.13
N LEU A 296 -9.82 -35.05 4.96
CA LEU A 296 -8.63 -35.88 5.15
C LEU A 296 -8.99 -37.31 5.62
N ARG A 297 -9.90 -37.44 6.59
CA ARG A 297 -10.36 -38.76 7.07
C ARG A 297 -11.06 -39.56 5.97
N ASN A 298 -11.86 -38.93 5.13
CA ASN A 298 -12.54 -39.59 4.02
C ASN A 298 -11.58 -40.01 2.91
N LEU A 299 -10.52 -39.22 2.65
CA LEU A 299 -9.46 -39.57 1.71
C LEU A 299 -8.73 -40.83 2.17
N LEU A 300 -8.33 -40.86 3.44
CA LEU A 300 -7.62 -41.99 4.03
C LEU A 300 -8.51 -43.24 4.14
N ALA A 301 -9.81 -43.07 4.40
CA ALA A 301 -10.79 -44.16 4.37
C ALA A 301 -11.15 -44.63 2.95
N GLY A 302 -10.62 -43.97 1.90
CA GLY A 302 -10.91 -44.30 0.50
C GLY A 302 -12.33 -43.97 0.03
N ARG A 303 -13.08 -43.18 0.81
CA ARG A 303 -14.43 -42.71 0.43
C ARG A 303 -14.37 -41.61 -0.63
N ILE A 304 -13.27 -40.87 -0.67
CA ILE A 304 -12.89 -39.97 -1.75
C ILE A 304 -11.48 -40.34 -2.20
N GLN A 305 -11.16 -40.08 -3.47
CA GLN A 305 -9.93 -40.55 -4.08
C GLN A 305 -8.87 -39.46 -4.11
N LEU A 306 -9.30 -38.20 -4.20
CA LEU A 306 -8.45 -37.03 -4.13
C LEU A 306 -8.96 -36.02 -3.09
N ALA A 307 -8.07 -35.17 -2.60
CA ALA A 307 -8.43 -33.93 -1.93
C ALA A 307 -7.51 -32.80 -2.41
N ILE A 308 -8.07 -31.63 -2.71
CA ILE A 308 -7.26 -30.44 -3.00
C ILE A 308 -6.96 -29.70 -1.70
N MET A 309 -5.68 -29.51 -1.40
CA MET A 309 -5.24 -28.88 -0.17
C MET A 309 -3.97 -28.06 -0.41
N ASN A 310 -3.79 -27.00 0.39
CA ASN A 310 -2.49 -26.33 0.48
C ASN A 310 -1.46 -27.30 1.08
N LYS A 311 -0.24 -27.35 0.53
CA LYS A 311 0.79 -28.31 0.94
C LYS A 311 1.10 -28.24 2.45
N LEU A 312 1.26 -27.03 2.98
CA LEU A 312 1.58 -26.82 4.40
C LEU A 312 0.37 -27.15 5.30
N SER A 313 -0.85 -26.85 4.84
CA SER A 313 -2.09 -27.20 5.53
C SER A 313 -2.32 -28.70 5.62
N ALA A 314 -2.08 -29.45 4.54
CA ALA A 314 -2.21 -30.91 4.52
C ALA A 314 -1.33 -31.56 5.58
N SER A 315 -0.10 -31.09 5.63
CA SER A 315 0.93 -31.56 6.54
C SER A 315 0.60 -31.28 8.01
N ARG A 316 0.10 -30.08 8.32
CA ARG A 316 -0.43 -29.75 9.65
C ARG A 316 -1.66 -30.56 10.03
N LEU A 317 -2.60 -30.78 9.10
CA LEU A 317 -3.82 -31.55 9.35
C LEU A 317 -3.53 -33.01 9.70
N LEU A 318 -2.52 -33.61 9.06
CA LEU A 318 -2.01 -34.93 9.42
C LEU A 318 -1.47 -34.94 10.85
N HIS A 319 -0.63 -33.97 11.21
CA HIS A 319 -0.10 -33.85 12.56
C HIS A 319 -1.22 -33.66 13.61
N GLN A 320 -2.19 -32.79 13.35
CA GLN A 320 -3.36 -32.59 14.23
C GLN A 320 -4.22 -33.85 14.38
N ALA A 321 -4.25 -34.69 13.35
CA ALA A 321 -4.96 -35.97 13.38
C ALA A 321 -4.17 -37.10 14.04
N GLY A 322 -2.91 -36.86 14.44
CA GLY A 322 -2.00 -37.91 14.93
C GLY A 322 -1.60 -38.91 13.84
N LEU A 323 -1.60 -38.49 12.58
CA LEU A 323 -1.32 -39.33 11.42
C LEU A 323 0.09 -39.07 10.87
N GLN A 324 0.66 -40.10 10.24
CA GLN A 324 1.97 -40.00 9.59
C GLN A 324 1.88 -39.15 8.33
N THR A 325 2.93 -38.37 8.08
CA THR A 325 3.01 -37.40 6.98
C THR A 325 3.02 -38.06 5.60
N ASP A 326 3.44 -39.33 5.53
CA ASP A 326 3.52 -40.17 4.34
C ASP A 326 2.23 -40.96 4.06
N SER A 327 1.17 -40.75 4.84
CA SER A 327 -0.13 -41.43 4.61
C SER A 327 -0.91 -40.89 3.40
N ILE A 328 -0.51 -39.72 2.89
CA ILE A 328 -1.00 -39.12 1.65
C ILE A 328 0.18 -38.67 0.80
N GLU A 329 0.01 -38.67 -0.51
CA GLU A 329 1.02 -38.22 -1.47
C GLU A 329 0.43 -37.17 -2.43
N PRO A 330 1.16 -36.09 -2.76
CA PRO A 330 0.73 -35.16 -3.79
C PRO A 330 0.83 -35.85 -5.16
N VAL A 331 -0.29 -35.95 -5.87
CA VAL A 331 -0.35 -36.58 -7.21
C VAL A 331 -0.36 -35.57 -8.35
N LEU A 332 -0.71 -34.31 -8.06
CA LEU A 332 -0.60 -33.19 -9.00
C LEU A 332 -0.46 -31.88 -8.22
N THR A 333 0.62 -31.12 -8.45
CA THR A 333 0.65 -29.72 -8.02
C THR A 333 -0.21 -28.92 -8.99
N THR A 334 -1.19 -28.18 -8.49
CA THR A 334 -2.13 -27.45 -9.36
C THR A 334 -1.54 -26.09 -9.75
N ARG A 335 -1.77 -25.05 -8.94
CA ARG A 335 -1.21 -23.73 -9.15
C ARG A 335 -0.64 -23.15 -7.87
N ASN A 336 0.42 -22.38 -8.06
CA ASN A 336 0.96 -21.48 -7.07
C ASN A 336 0.17 -20.17 -7.12
N THR A 337 -0.50 -19.83 -6.03
CA THR A 337 -1.31 -18.61 -5.97
C THR A 337 -0.67 -17.62 -5.00
N PRO A 338 -0.10 -16.51 -5.49
CA PRO A 338 0.49 -15.53 -4.61
C PRO A 338 -0.58 -14.89 -3.71
N LEU A 339 -0.23 -14.75 -2.43
CA LEU A 339 -1.02 -14.11 -1.39
C LEU A 339 -0.54 -12.66 -1.22
N TYR A 340 -1.48 -11.73 -1.10
CA TYR A 340 -1.23 -10.29 -1.02
C TYR A 340 -1.93 -9.68 0.19
N VAL A 341 -1.56 -8.44 0.50
CA VAL A 341 -2.40 -7.50 1.24
C VAL A 341 -3.34 -6.81 0.25
N ALA A 342 -4.64 -6.97 0.46
CA ALA A 342 -5.70 -6.25 -0.25
C ALA A 342 -6.09 -5.00 0.54
N PHE A 343 -5.82 -3.84 -0.01
CA PHE A 343 -6.22 -2.55 0.52
C PHE A 343 -7.52 -2.06 -0.11
N SER A 344 -8.37 -1.39 0.67
CA SER A 344 -9.54 -0.69 0.15
C SER A 344 -9.17 0.32 -0.93
N LEU A 345 -10.01 0.46 -1.97
CA LEU A 345 -9.77 1.39 -3.08
C LEU A 345 -9.62 2.86 -2.66
N ASN A 346 -10.29 3.24 -1.57
CA ASN A 346 -10.23 4.60 -1.03
C ASN A 346 -8.97 4.86 -0.18
N THR A 347 -8.12 3.86 0.05
CA THR A 347 -6.83 4.03 0.73
C THR A 347 -5.91 4.89 -0.15
N PRO A 348 -5.26 5.95 0.37
CA PRO A 348 -4.33 6.75 -0.42
C PRO A 348 -3.18 5.91 -1.00
N ASN A 349 -2.84 6.13 -2.27
CA ASN A 349 -1.76 5.37 -2.95
C ASN A 349 -0.41 5.48 -2.22
N ALA A 350 -0.17 6.61 -1.55
CA ALA A 350 1.05 6.78 -0.76
C ALA A 350 1.16 5.79 0.40
N LEU A 351 0.03 5.39 1.02
CA LEU A 351 0.04 4.38 2.08
C LEU A 351 0.31 2.98 1.52
N THR A 352 -0.33 2.64 0.39
CA THR A 352 -0.10 1.34 -0.26
C THR A 352 1.33 1.23 -0.77
N GLN A 353 1.89 2.30 -1.34
CA GLN A 353 3.28 2.34 -1.77
C GLN A 353 4.22 2.23 -0.58
N LEU A 354 3.96 2.95 0.52
CA LEU A 354 4.76 2.85 1.74
C LEU A 354 4.81 1.42 2.29
N TRP A 355 3.71 0.68 2.21
CA TRP A 355 3.67 -0.74 2.58
C TRP A 355 4.43 -1.63 1.59
N GLN A 356 4.37 -1.34 0.28
CA GLN A 356 5.16 -2.05 -0.74
C GLN A 356 6.65 -1.82 -0.56
N ASP A 357 7.09 -0.57 -0.41
CA ASP A 357 8.50 -0.23 -0.18
C ASP A 357 9.03 -0.88 1.10
N ALA A 358 8.19 -0.92 2.15
CA ALA A 358 8.54 -1.62 3.38
C ALA A 358 8.79 -3.10 3.10
N LEU A 359 7.87 -3.78 2.40
CA LEU A 359 7.97 -5.19 1.97
C LEU A 359 9.22 -5.45 1.12
N ASP A 360 9.49 -4.60 0.13
CA ASP A 360 10.68 -4.70 -0.72
C ASP A 360 11.96 -4.56 0.13
N GLY A 361 11.96 -3.64 1.10
CA GLY A 361 13.04 -3.50 2.07
C GLY A 361 13.30 -4.75 2.93
N LEU A 362 12.27 -5.56 3.26
CA LEU A 362 12.50 -6.85 3.95
C LEU A 362 13.30 -7.83 3.06
N HIS A 363 13.12 -7.78 1.74
CA HIS A 363 13.86 -8.61 0.81
C HIS A 363 15.31 -8.13 0.67
N GLU A 364 15.51 -6.82 0.58
CA GLU A 364 16.82 -6.20 0.41
C GLU A 364 17.74 -6.43 1.62
N ASP A 365 17.22 -6.32 2.84
CA ASP A 365 18.02 -6.48 4.07
C ASP A 365 18.06 -7.93 4.61
N GLY A 366 17.42 -8.88 3.91
CA GLY A 366 17.40 -10.29 4.28
C GLY A 366 16.44 -10.65 5.42
N THR A 367 15.67 -9.70 5.96
CA THR A 367 14.64 -9.98 6.98
C THR A 367 13.62 -10.99 6.48
N PHE A 368 13.17 -10.87 5.23
CA PHE A 368 12.23 -11.81 4.63
C PHE A 368 12.79 -13.25 4.69
N ALA A 369 14.03 -13.43 4.26
CA ALA A 369 14.70 -14.72 4.26
C ALA A 369 14.85 -15.29 5.69
N ARG A 370 15.16 -14.45 6.67
CA ARG A 370 15.25 -14.83 8.09
C ARG A 370 13.90 -15.29 8.65
N VAL A 371 12.83 -14.52 8.42
CA VAL A 371 11.46 -14.91 8.82
C VAL A 371 11.09 -16.23 8.17
N TYR A 372 11.35 -16.37 6.86
CA TYR A 372 11.09 -17.60 6.12
C TYR A 372 11.82 -18.82 6.68
N GLN A 373 13.13 -18.69 6.94
CA GLN A 373 13.93 -19.78 7.54
C GLN A 373 13.46 -20.15 8.95
N SER A 374 13.07 -19.18 9.78
CA SER A 374 12.51 -19.45 11.10
C SER A 374 11.22 -20.27 11.01
N TRP A 375 10.37 -19.98 10.02
CA TRP A 375 9.14 -20.75 9.79
C TRP A 375 9.40 -22.15 9.22
N LEU A 376 10.42 -22.32 8.37
CA LEU A 376 10.84 -23.65 7.92
C LEU A 376 11.42 -24.51 9.05
N GLN A 377 12.23 -23.93 9.94
CA GLN A 377 12.89 -24.64 11.04
C GLN A 377 11.96 -24.92 12.23
N GLY A 378 10.99 -24.03 12.48
CA GLY A 378 10.00 -24.18 13.56
C GLY A 378 8.84 -25.11 13.23
N MET A 379 8.73 -25.58 11.98
CA MET A 379 7.80 -26.65 11.59
C MET A 379 8.44 -28.01 11.91
N PRO A 380 7.86 -28.83 12.81
CA PRO A 380 8.38 -30.17 13.07
C PRO A 380 8.31 -30.99 11.78
N ALA A 381 9.47 -31.27 11.17
CA ALA A 381 9.71 -32.21 10.06
C ALA A 381 8.51 -32.45 9.12
N LEU A 382 8.13 -31.44 8.33
CA LEU A 382 7.23 -31.59 7.19
C LEU A 382 8.03 -31.26 5.92
N GLY A 383 8.75 -32.26 5.41
CA GLY A 383 9.34 -32.32 4.07
C GLY A 383 10.08 -31.06 3.61
N ALA A 384 11.37 -30.98 3.92
CA ALA A 384 12.25 -29.91 3.49
C ALA A 384 12.51 -29.94 1.98
N HIS A 385 11.57 -29.54 1.12
CA HIS A 385 11.87 -29.19 -0.28
C HIS A 385 10.93 -28.09 -0.83
N THR A 386 11.56 -26.95 -1.12
CA THR A 386 11.22 -25.98 -2.18
C THR A 386 10.08 -24.98 -1.93
N VAL A 387 10.45 -23.76 -1.55
CA VAL A 387 9.81 -22.53 -2.08
C VAL A 387 10.97 -21.62 -2.52
N ILE A 388 11.19 -21.58 -3.83
CA ILE A 388 12.17 -20.67 -4.45
C ILE A 388 11.53 -19.29 -4.53
N GLY A 389 12.37 -18.28 -4.33
CA GLY A 389 12.02 -16.87 -4.33
C GLY A 389 11.23 -16.45 -5.57
N VAL A 390 10.48 -15.38 -5.39
CA VAL A 390 9.82 -14.64 -6.45
C VAL A 390 10.91 -14.14 -7.39
N ASP A 391 11.03 -14.76 -8.56
CA ASP A 391 11.84 -14.20 -9.65
C ASP A 391 11.28 -12.81 -9.99
N ARG A 392 12.19 -11.84 -10.11
CA ARG A 392 11.95 -10.41 -10.36
C ARG A 392 11.27 -10.14 -11.69
#